data_AF-A0A3B3BZ88-F1
#
_entry.id   AF-A0A3B3BZ88-F1
#
_cell.length_a   1.000
_cell.length_b   1.000
_cell.length_c   1.000
_cell.angle_alpha   90.00
_cell.angle_beta   90.00
_cell.angle_gamma   90.00
#
_symmetry.space_group_name_H-M   'P 1'
#
loop_
_entity.id
_entity.type
_entity.pdbx_description
1 polymer ?
#
loop_
_entity_poly.entity_id
_entity_poly.type
_entity_poly.pdbx_seq_one_letter_code
_entity_poly.pdbx_strand_id
1 'polypeptide(L)'
;DEDTQAQDDDLSIRSNELPQGSDCGESFTLEMPGQPLEPLRDDVDDLEDLGFPPPPSPFFSAILAAFQPAVYDDAEETWRCHVNQLITDSDGSCAVYTFQVFSSLFQNIQGKFCTLTTDVATYLGEGLRGIGSRFLKSSQMLTSCSDCPTIFIDAETIMSYGLLEKMKFSALELQEYLDTYNSREEAAVSWLKNCKDTFPRCPGDSVVTCQPGDSEEKQMESLAQLELCQRLYKLHFQLLLLFQSYCSLICQVHAISSVPELLNMSRELNDLRISLQTAETAVATDLDQLAAIVVPSFPNTEAAVQAILECLRNHEFTKAVRYIQECRIQWPNGLFGSSAESEVQTLLNVYFRHQTLGQTGTIALVGSRQDLSLICSKLLELNGEIRDMIRRAQGYRVVTTYLPDSSASGTSL
;
A
#
# COMPACT_ATOMS: atom_id res chain seq x y z
N ASP A 1 7.08 7.32 55.24
CA ASP A 1 6.58 8.37 56.15
C ASP A 1 6.68 9.68 55.41
N GLU A 2 5.65 10.34 54.88
CA GLU A 2 4.17 10.21 54.85
C GLU A 2 3.77 10.72 53.44
N ASP A 3 3.06 9.94 52.64
CA ASP A 3 1.60 9.96 52.45
C ASP A 3 0.98 11.33 52.12
N THR A 4 0.52 11.47 50.87
CA THR A 4 -0.58 12.38 50.53
C THR A 4 -1.44 11.72 49.45
N GLN A 5 -2.56 11.16 49.90
CA GLN A 5 -3.68 10.65 49.10
C GLN A 5 -4.48 11.79 48.48
N ALA A 6 -4.91 11.62 47.24
CA ALA A 6 -6.14 12.18 46.67
C ALA A 6 -6.52 11.30 45.45
N GLN A 7 -7.37 10.30 45.67
CA GLN A 7 -8.82 10.31 45.42
C GLN A 7 -9.15 9.83 44.00
N ASP A 8 -9.27 8.52 43.85
CA ASP A 8 -9.89 7.83 42.72
C ASP A 8 -11.41 8.00 42.83
N ASP A 9 -12.05 8.55 41.77
CA ASP A 9 -13.50 8.57 41.63
C ASP A 9 -13.97 7.29 40.92
N ASP A 10 -14.61 6.45 41.72
CA ASP A 10 -15.25 5.18 41.41
C ASP A 10 -16.63 5.44 40.76
N LEU A 11 -16.76 5.21 39.45
CA LEU A 11 -18.04 5.22 38.74
C LEU A 11 -18.60 3.81 38.60
N SER A 12 -19.19 3.33 39.71
CA SER A 12 -19.97 2.10 39.79
C SER A 12 -21.48 2.40 39.77
N ILE A 13 -22.17 2.32 38.61
CA ILE A 13 -23.66 2.26 38.57
C ILE A 13 -24.19 1.30 37.47
N ARG A 14 -24.60 0.12 37.96
CA ARG A 14 -25.85 -0.64 37.73
C ARG A 14 -26.18 -1.24 36.36
N SER A 15 -26.23 -2.57 36.39
CA SER A 15 -27.05 -3.50 35.61
C SER A 15 -28.49 -3.00 35.41
N ASN A 16 -28.97 -3.04 34.17
CA ASN A 16 -30.38 -2.88 33.86
C ASN A 16 -30.96 -4.23 33.42
N GLU A 17 -31.90 -4.71 34.21
CA GLU A 17 -32.69 -5.93 34.01
C GLU A 17 -33.68 -5.77 32.85
N LEU A 18 -33.83 -6.83 32.06
CA LEU A 18 -34.90 -7.00 31.07
C LEU A 18 -36.24 -7.29 31.77
N PRO A 19 -37.38 -6.71 31.36
CA PRO A 19 -38.67 -7.19 31.80
C PRO A 19 -39.16 -8.35 30.91
N GLN A 20 -39.41 -9.50 31.55
CA GLN A 20 -40.27 -10.56 31.04
C GLN A 20 -41.75 -10.21 31.26
N GLY A 21 -42.59 -10.54 30.28
CA GLY A 21 -44.01 -10.81 30.50
C GLY A 21 -44.98 -10.23 29.47
N SER A 22 -45.40 -11.05 28.49
CA SER A 22 -46.83 -11.30 28.28
C SER A 22 -47.04 -12.57 27.48
N ASP A 23 -47.87 -13.41 28.08
CA ASP A 23 -48.29 -14.76 27.77
C ASP A 23 -49.37 -14.78 26.68
N CYS A 24 -49.44 -15.87 25.91
CA CYS A 24 -50.64 -16.36 25.22
C CYS A 24 -50.33 -17.76 24.68
N GLY A 25 -50.38 -18.75 25.57
CA GLY A 25 -50.48 -20.16 25.20
C GLY A 25 -51.90 -20.55 24.83
N GLU A 26 -52.04 -21.64 24.07
CA GLU A 26 -53.07 -22.63 24.30
C GLU A 26 -52.60 -23.98 23.72
N SER A 27 -52.54 -24.98 24.59
CA SER A 27 -52.27 -26.38 24.27
C SER A 27 -53.56 -27.16 24.44
N PHE A 28 -53.92 -28.02 23.48
CA PHE A 28 -54.83 -29.14 23.73
C PHE A 28 -54.38 -30.36 22.93
N THR A 29 -53.99 -31.40 23.66
CA THR A 29 -53.81 -32.79 23.22
C THR A 29 -55.15 -33.52 23.18
N LEU A 30 -55.36 -34.39 22.18
CA LEU A 30 -56.37 -35.45 22.19
C LEU A 30 -55.83 -36.70 21.49
N GLU A 31 -55.74 -37.81 22.23
CA GLU A 31 -55.36 -39.15 21.77
C GLU A 31 -56.52 -39.92 21.09
N MET A 32 -56.15 -40.90 20.22
CA MET A 32 -56.71 -42.26 19.97
C MET A 32 -56.89 -42.61 18.46
N PRO A 33 -56.97 -43.90 18.02
CA PRO A 33 -55.98 -45.01 18.08
C PRO A 33 -55.82 -45.82 16.73
N GLY A 34 -54.72 -46.59 16.57
CA GLY A 34 -54.72 -47.93 15.93
C GLY A 34 -54.64 -48.15 14.39
N GLN A 35 -53.45 -48.62 13.94
CA GLN A 35 -53.12 -49.49 12.77
C GLN A 35 -53.10 -48.91 11.31
N PRO A 36 -52.46 -49.55 10.29
CA PRO A 36 -51.00 -49.53 10.02
C PRO A 36 -50.58 -49.24 8.55
N LEU A 37 -49.34 -48.76 8.36
CA LEU A 37 -48.44 -48.86 7.17
C LEU A 37 -48.89 -48.34 5.78
N GLU A 38 -48.24 -47.27 5.30
CA GLU A 38 -47.52 -47.23 4.01
C GLU A 38 -46.28 -46.31 4.15
N PRO A 39 -45.09 -46.70 3.66
CA PRO A 39 -43.92 -45.84 3.67
C PRO A 39 -43.97 -44.89 2.46
N LEU A 40 -44.24 -43.60 2.69
CA LEU A 40 -43.97 -42.57 1.68
C LEU A 40 -42.45 -42.47 1.52
N ARG A 41 -42.01 -42.94 0.36
CA ARG A 41 -40.65 -42.85 -0.15
C ARG A 41 -40.27 -41.38 -0.40
N ASP A 42 -38.97 -41.14 -0.25
CA ASP A 42 -38.15 -40.04 -0.76
C ASP A 42 -38.85 -39.04 -1.70
N ASP A 43 -38.99 -37.79 -1.24
CA ASP A 43 -39.13 -36.59 -2.08
C ASP A 43 -38.13 -35.52 -1.58
N VAL A 44 -36.85 -35.90 -1.47
CA VAL A 44 -35.73 -34.95 -1.21
C VAL A 44 -34.74 -34.83 -2.37
N ASP A 45 -35.00 -35.49 -3.51
CA ASP A 45 -34.10 -35.45 -4.69
C ASP A 45 -34.44 -34.36 -5.73
N ASP A 46 -35.51 -33.59 -5.57
CA ASP A 46 -35.97 -32.65 -6.61
C ASP A 46 -35.34 -31.24 -6.53
N LEU A 47 -34.28 -31.05 -5.72
CA LEU A 47 -33.51 -29.78 -5.68
C LEU A 47 -32.24 -29.82 -6.57
N GLU A 48 -31.82 -30.99 -7.05
CA GLU A 48 -30.66 -31.14 -7.93
C GLU A 48 -30.96 -30.80 -9.42
N ASP A 49 -32.24 -30.76 -9.83
CA ASP A 49 -32.66 -30.51 -11.22
C ASP A 49 -32.86 -29.00 -11.56
N LEU A 50 -32.48 -28.09 -10.66
CA LEU A 50 -32.62 -26.65 -10.87
C LEU A 50 -31.55 -26.05 -11.82
N GLY A 51 -30.73 -26.88 -12.46
CA GLY A 51 -29.77 -26.43 -13.49
C GLY A 51 -28.74 -25.40 -12.99
N PHE A 52 -28.56 -25.29 -11.67
CA PHE A 52 -27.50 -24.47 -11.12
C PHE A 52 -26.15 -25.10 -11.50
N PRO A 53 -25.19 -24.31 -11.99
CA PRO A 53 -23.85 -24.83 -12.23
C PRO A 53 -23.31 -25.44 -10.93
N PRO A 54 -22.55 -26.56 -11.01
CA PRO A 54 -21.96 -27.16 -9.82
C PRO A 54 -21.13 -26.11 -9.06
N PRO A 55 -21.11 -26.15 -7.72
CA PRO A 55 -20.29 -25.23 -6.95
C PRO A 55 -18.82 -25.33 -7.38
N PRO A 56 -18.07 -24.22 -7.34
CA PRO A 56 -16.65 -24.21 -7.70
C PRO A 56 -15.88 -25.23 -6.86
N SER A 57 -14.82 -25.83 -7.43
CA SER A 57 -13.97 -26.73 -6.66
C SER A 57 -13.35 -26.01 -5.45
N PRO A 58 -13.06 -26.70 -4.34
CA PRO A 58 -12.44 -26.07 -3.16
C PRO A 58 -11.15 -25.31 -3.50
N PHE A 59 -10.39 -25.84 -4.46
CA PHE A 59 -9.24 -25.16 -5.04
C PHE A 59 -9.64 -23.86 -5.74
N PHE A 60 -10.59 -23.91 -6.67
CA PHE A 60 -11.02 -22.73 -7.40
C PHE A 60 -11.67 -21.67 -6.48
N SER A 61 -12.37 -22.09 -5.43
CA SER A 61 -12.84 -21.20 -4.36
C SER A 61 -11.69 -20.50 -3.62
N ALA A 62 -10.60 -21.22 -3.32
CA ALA A 62 -9.42 -20.62 -2.68
C ALA A 62 -8.70 -19.64 -3.62
N ILE A 63 -8.69 -19.91 -4.92
CA ILE A 63 -8.18 -18.96 -5.93
C ILE A 63 -9.12 -17.76 -6.06
N LEU A 64 -10.44 -17.94 -6.14
CA LEU A 64 -11.41 -16.84 -6.16
C LEU A 64 -11.29 -15.95 -4.92
N ALA A 65 -11.12 -16.55 -3.74
CA ALA A 65 -10.85 -15.84 -2.50
C ALA A 65 -9.47 -15.18 -2.44
N ALA A 66 -8.58 -15.48 -3.40
CA ALA A 66 -7.23 -14.93 -3.58
C ALA A 66 -7.13 -13.87 -4.69
N PHE A 67 -8.24 -13.48 -5.32
CA PHE A 67 -8.32 -12.28 -6.15
C PHE A 67 -9.38 -11.32 -5.61
N GLN A 68 -8.95 -10.11 -5.21
CA GLN A 68 -9.85 -9.07 -4.73
C GLN A 68 -10.83 -8.66 -5.83
N PRO A 69 -12.12 -8.45 -5.51
CA PRO A 69 -13.02 -7.70 -6.37
C PRO A 69 -12.72 -6.20 -6.28
N ALA A 70 -12.75 -5.55 -7.46
CA ALA A 70 -12.68 -4.11 -7.73
C ALA A 70 -11.29 -3.44 -7.71
N VAL A 71 -10.70 -3.38 -8.91
CA VAL A 71 -9.67 -2.39 -9.25
C VAL A 71 -10.37 -1.04 -9.37
N TYR A 72 -10.27 -0.22 -8.34
CA TYR A 72 -10.40 1.22 -8.55
C TYR A 72 -9.14 1.68 -9.29
N ASP A 73 -9.29 2.56 -10.28
CA ASP A 73 -8.15 3.17 -10.98
C ASP A 73 -7.28 4.04 -10.04
N ASP A 74 -7.77 4.29 -8.82
CA ASP A 74 -7.09 5.02 -7.76
C ASP A 74 -6.58 4.09 -6.65
N ALA A 75 -5.26 3.93 -6.57
CA ALA A 75 -4.59 3.12 -5.55
C ALA A 75 -4.86 3.60 -4.11
N GLU A 76 -5.15 4.89 -3.89
CA GLU A 76 -5.50 5.42 -2.57
C GLU A 76 -6.90 4.97 -2.14
N GLU A 77 -7.87 4.96 -3.07
CA GLU A 77 -9.21 4.44 -2.82
C GLU A 77 -9.18 2.91 -2.62
N THR A 78 -8.38 2.19 -3.41
CA THR A 78 -8.18 0.74 -3.21
C THR A 78 -7.66 0.44 -1.80
N TRP A 79 -6.67 1.20 -1.32
CA TRP A 79 -6.15 1.05 0.04
C TRP A 79 -7.23 1.36 1.10
N ARG A 80 -7.98 2.46 0.95
CA ARG A 80 -9.05 2.85 1.88
C ARG A 80 -10.14 1.78 1.98
N CYS A 81 -10.58 1.25 0.83
CA CYS A 81 -11.53 0.14 0.76
C CYS A 81 -10.97 -1.12 1.43
N HIS A 82 -9.70 -1.44 1.18
CA HIS A 82 -9.03 -2.57 1.81
C HIS A 82 -8.97 -2.44 3.34
N VAL A 83 -8.60 -1.28 3.88
CA VAL A 83 -8.57 -1.03 5.34
C VAL A 83 -9.96 -1.24 5.95
N ASN A 84 -11.02 -0.72 5.32
CA ASN A 84 -12.38 -0.90 5.81
C ASN A 84 -12.80 -2.38 5.86
N GLN A 85 -12.45 -3.15 4.83
CA GLN A 85 -12.71 -4.59 4.80
C GLN A 85 -11.88 -5.34 5.85
N LEU A 86 -10.59 -4.98 5.97
CA LEU A 86 -9.64 -5.61 6.89
C LEU A 86 -10.06 -5.46 8.35
N ILE A 87 -10.63 -4.32 8.74
CA ILE A 87 -11.10 -4.11 10.12
C ILE A 87 -12.23 -5.09 10.48
N THR A 88 -13.10 -5.40 9.51
CA THR A 88 -14.19 -6.37 9.66
C THR A 88 -13.77 -7.82 9.39
N ASP A 89 -12.52 -8.05 9.00
CA ASP A 89 -11.99 -9.38 8.69
C ASP A 89 -11.98 -10.26 9.94
N SER A 90 -12.43 -11.50 9.79
CA SER A 90 -12.56 -12.47 10.88
C SER A 90 -11.85 -13.79 10.60
N ASP A 91 -11.45 -14.03 9.36
CA ASP A 91 -10.85 -15.29 8.90
C ASP A 91 -9.50 -15.09 8.19
N GLY A 92 -9.04 -13.84 8.05
CA GLY A 92 -7.78 -13.49 7.40
C GLY A 92 -7.88 -13.45 5.88
N SER A 93 -9.07 -13.67 5.30
CA SER A 93 -9.28 -13.67 3.85
C SER A 93 -9.00 -12.31 3.21
N CYS A 94 -9.16 -11.20 3.95
CA CYS A 94 -8.76 -9.87 3.50
C CYS A 94 -7.28 -9.60 3.80
N ALA A 95 -6.79 -9.97 4.99
CA ALA A 95 -5.44 -9.67 5.48
C ALA A 95 -4.31 -10.18 4.56
N VAL A 96 -4.50 -11.32 3.91
CA VAL A 96 -3.56 -11.88 2.93
C VAL A 96 -3.19 -10.92 1.77
N TYR A 97 -4.00 -9.89 1.50
CA TYR A 97 -3.76 -8.92 0.43
C TYR A 97 -3.05 -7.64 0.87
N THR A 98 -2.94 -7.38 2.17
CA THR A 98 -2.52 -6.07 2.70
C THR A 98 -1.18 -5.62 2.13
N PHE A 99 -0.21 -6.52 2.02
CA PHE A 99 1.11 -6.20 1.47
C PHE A 99 1.07 -5.83 0.00
N GLN A 100 0.25 -6.52 -0.81
CA GLN A 100 0.11 -6.22 -2.23
C GLN A 100 -0.57 -4.86 -2.43
N VAL A 101 -1.70 -4.62 -1.75
CA VAL A 101 -2.44 -3.36 -1.87
C VAL A 101 -1.58 -2.18 -1.42
N PHE A 102 -0.88 -2.31 -0.29
CA PHE A 102 0.01 -1.26 0.19
C PHE A 102 1.20 -1.03 -0.74
N SER A 103 1.79 -2.09 -1.31
CA SER A 103 2.90 -1.95 -2.26
C SER A 103 2.49 -1.11 -3.48
N SER A 104 1.30 -1.36 -4.04
CA SER A 104 0.76 -0.56 -5.14
C SER A 104 0.52 0.90 -4.75
N LEU A 105 -0.08 1.13 -3.57
CA LEU A 105 -0.25 2.48 -3.01
C LEU A 105 1.10 3.20 -2.87
N PHE A 106 2.09 2.54 -2.28
CA PHE A 106 3.40 3.14 -2.01
C PHE A 106 4.12 3.52 -3.30
N GLN A 107 4.04 2.69 -4.35
CA GLN A 107 4.58 3.03 -5.67
C GLN A 107 3.91 4.27 -6.27
N ASN A 108 2.59 4.39 -6.15
CA ASN A 108 1.86 5.59 -6.59
C ASN A 108 2.32 6.85 -5.83
N ILE A 109 2.40 6.78 -4.50
CA ILE A 109 2.89 7.87 -3.64
C ILE A 109 4.32 8.26 -4.02
N GLN A 110 5.21 7.29 -4.20
CA GLN A 110 6.59 7.55 -4.62
C GLN A 110 6.66 8.31 -5.94
N GLY A 111 5.84 7.96 -6.94
CA GLY A 111 5.78 8.66 -8.22
C GLY A 111 5.37 10.13 -8.09
N LYS A 112 4.27 10.39 -7.36
CA LYS A 112 3.79 11.76 -7.07
C LYS A 112 4.83 12.56 -6.29
N PHE A 113 5.39 11.97 -5.23
CA PHE A 113 6.42 12.56 -4.39
C PHE A 113 7.68 12.96 -5.16
N CYS A 114 8.17 12.07 -6.03
CA CYS A 114 9.36 12.34 -6.85
C CYS A 114 9.14 13.50 -7.81
N THR A 115 7.96 13.54 -8.43
CA THR A 115 7.57 14.62 -9.34
C THR A 115 7.53 15.95 -8.60
N LEU A 116 6.80 16.02 -7.48
CA LEU A 116 6.71 17.23 -6.67
C LEU A 116 8.08 17.69 -6.15
N THR A 117 8.89 16.76 -5.65
CA THR A 117 10.22 17.08 -5.12
C THR A 117 11.14 17.62 -6.22
N THR A 118 11.06 17.06 -7.43
CA THR A 118 11.80 17.53 -8.60
C THR A 118 11.36 18.93 -9.02
N ASP A 119 10.05 19.18 -9.05
CA ASP A 119 9.49 20.48 -9.39
C ASP A 119 9.90 21.56 -8.39
N VAL A 120 9.85 21.26 -7.09
CA VAL A 120 10.31 22.18 -6.03
C VAL A 120 11.81 22.42 -6.16
N ALA A 121 12.62 21.37 -6.32
CA ALA A 121 14.07 21.53 -6.45
C ALA A 121 14.45 22.37 -7.68
N THR A 122 13.77 22.16 -8.81
CA THR A 122 13.94 22.94 -10.04
C THR A 122 13.54 24.40 -9.83
N TYR A 123 12.41 24.64 -9.16
CA TYR A 123 11.99 25.99 -8.80
C TYR A 123 12.96 26.69 -7.85
N LEU A 124 13.55 25.97 -6.89
CA LEU A 124 14.54 26.53 -5.96
C LEU A 124 15.89 26.82 -6.66
N GLY A 125 16.32 26.00 -7.63
CA GLY A 125 17.63 26.11 -8.26
C GLY A 125 18.78 26.15 -7.24
N GLU A 126 19.72 27.07 -7.39
CA GLU A 126 20.82 27.31 -6.44
C GLU A 126 20.39 28.12 -5.19
N GLY A 127 19.11 28.50 -5.11
CA GLY A 127 18.54 29.22 -3.97
C GLY A 127 18.73 28.48 -2.66
N LEU A 128 18.77 29.23 -1.55
CA LEU A 128 18.90 28.69 -0.19
C LEU A 128 20.11 27.74 -0.01
N ARG A 129 21.23 28.05 -0.68
CA ARG A 129 22.48 27.26 -0.66
C ARG A 129 22.30 25.83 -1.18
N GLY A 130 21.54 25.68 -2.27
CA GLY A 130 21.37 24.40 -2.96
C GLY A 130 20.61 23.35 -2.16
N ILE A 131 19.71 23.76 -1.26
CA ILE A 131 18.89 22.83 -0.45
C ILE A 131 18.08 21.83 -1.30
N GLY A 132 17.68 22.25 -2.52
CA GLY A 132 16.99 21.39 -3.48
C GLY A 132 17.76 20.10 -3.80
N SER A 133 19.10 20.16 -3.85
CA SER A 133 19.94 18.98 -4.10
C SER A 133 19.82 17.90 -3.00
N ARG A 134 19.59 18.31 -1.75
CA ARG A 134 19.40 17.38 -0.63
C ARG A 134 18.03 16.71 -0.66
N PHE A 135 17.00 17.47 -1.03
CA PHE A 135 15.67 16.90 -1.30
C PHE A 135 15.71 15.87 -2.42
N LEU A 136 16.36 16.19 -3.54
CA LEU A 136 16.53 15.24 -4.66
C LEU A 136 17.26 13.96 -4.23
N LYS A 137 18.34 14.07 -3.45
CA LYS A 137 19.06 12.91 -2.91
C LYS A 137 18.18 12.05 -2.00
N SER A 138 17.33 12.67 -1.17
CA SER A 138 16.36 11.95 -0.33
C SER A 138 15.31 11.24 -1.18
N SER A 139 14.80 11.90 -2.23
CA SER A 139 13.84 11.30 -3.18
C SER A 139 14.44 10.10 -3.92
N GLN A 140 15.70 10.20 -4.37
CA GLN A 140 16.41 9.09 -5.02
C GLN A 140 16.59 7.89 -4.08
N MET A 141 16.93 8.14 -2.82
CA MET A 141 17.01 7.07 -1.81
C MET A 141 15.66 6.38 -1.62
N LEU A 142 14.56 7.13 -1.55
CA LEU A 142 13.21 6.54 -1.52
C LEU A 142 12.91 5.69 -2.75
N THR A 143 13.23 6.16 -3.97
CA THR A 143 13.01 5.36 -5.19
C THR A 143 13.81 4.07 -5.23
N SER A 144 14.94 3.97 -4.53
CA SER A 144 15.69 2.70 -4.45
C SER A 144 14.96 1.61 -3.66
N CYS A 145 13.88 1.98 -2.95
CA CYS A 145 13.03 1.11 -2.15
C CYS A 145 11.76 0.66 -2.89
N SER A 146 11.58 1.03 -4.15
CA SER A 146 10.35 0.71 -4.92
C SER A 146 10.12 -0.79 -5.12
N ASP A 147 11.17 -1.60 -5.01
CA ASP A 147 11.11 -3.06 -4.97
C ASP A 147 11.04 -3.56 -3.52
N CYS A 148 10.05 -3.07 -2.76
CA CYS A 148 9.74 -3.64 -1.45
C CYS A 148 9.44 -5.13 -1.60
N PRO A 149 9.86 -5.99 -0.66
CA PRO A 149 9.60 -7.40 -0.78
C PRO A 149 8.09 -7.67 -0.66
N THR A 150 7.57 -8.47 -1.57
CA THR A 150 6.20 -8.97 -1.54
C THR A 150 6.12 -10.14 -0.57
N ILE A 151 5.23 -10.05 0.41
CA ILE A 151 4.96 -11.12 1.37
C ILE A 151 3.77 -11.93 0.89
N PHE A 152 3.97 -13.24 0.83
CA PHE A 152 2.94 -14.24 0.61
C PHE A 152 2.76 -15.04 1.89
N ILE A 153 1.53 -15.04 2.40
CA ILE A 153 1.12 -15.75 3.61
C ILE A 153 -0.31 -16.23 3.41
N ASP A 154 -0.61 -17.45 3.83
CA ASP A 154 -1.98 -17.97 3.78
C ASP A 154 -2.81 -17.47 4.98
N ALA A 155 -4.13 -17.42 4.81
CA ALA A 155 -5.05 -16.90 5.83
C ALA A 155 -5.00 -17.73 7.12
N GLU A 156 -4.84 -19.04 7.02
CA GLU A 156 -4.81 -19.94 8.16
C GLU A 156 -3.55 -19.71 9.01
N THR A 157 -2.41 -19.40 8.39
CA THR A 157 -1.17 -18.97 9.07
C THR A 157 -1.36 -17.61 9.76
N ILE A 158 -2.01 -16.63 9.12
CA ILE A 158 -2.32 -15.34 9.76
C ILE A 158 -3.13 -15.57 11.05
N MET A 159 -4.15 -16.44 10.98
CA MET A 159 -5.03 -16.76 12.10
C MET A 159 -4.30 -17.56 13.20
N SER A 160 -3.59 -18.62 12.84
CA SER A 160 -2.94 -19.55 13.78
C SER A 160 -1.86 -18.86 14.62
N TYR A 161 -1.19 -17.85 14.07
CA TYR A 161 -0.13 -17.10 14.75
C TYR A 161 -0.61 -15.77 15.37
N GLY A 162 -1.92 -15.50 15.35
CA GLY A 162 -2.50 -14.29 15.92
C GLY A 162 -1.98 -13.00 15.27
N LEU A 163 -1.71 -13.04 13.96
CA LEU A 163 -1.23 -11.89 13.20
C LEU A 163 -2.36 -10.93 12.81
N LEU A 164 -3.57 -11.43 12.60
CA LEU A 164 -4.69 -10.64 12.07
C LEU A 164 -4.89 -9.32 12.82
N GLU A 165 -4.99 -9.38 14.15
CA GLU A 165 -5.19 -8.19 14.98
C GLU A 165 -4.01 -7.21 14.88
N LYS A 166 -2.77 -7.70 14.83
CA LYS A 166 -1.59 -6.84 14.65
C LYS A 166 -1.61 -6.15 13.29
N MET A 167 -2.00 -6.87 12.24
CA MET A 167 -2.15 -6.33 10.89
C MET A 167 -3.24 -5.26 10.83
N LYS A 168 -4.38 -5.46 11.50
CA LYS A 168 -5.45 -4.45 11.62
C LYS A 168 -4.94 -3.15 12.26
N PHE A 169 -4.25 -3.24 13.41
CA PHE A 169 -3.67 -2.07 14.06
C PHE A 169 -2.64 -1.36 13.18
N SER A 170 -1.75 -2.11 12.52
CA SER A 170 -0.77 -1.53 11.60
C SER A 170 -1.41 -0.89 10.37
N ALA A 171 -2.50 -1.46 9.83
CA ALA A 171 -3.21 -0.87 8.70
C ALA A 171 -3.88 0.47 9.08
N LEU A 172 -4.45 0.57 10.28
CA LEU A 172 -4.98 1.83 10.81
C LEU A 172 -3.87 2.88 11.01
N GLU A 173 -2.72 2.48 11.55
CA GLU A 173 -1.58 3.39 11.71
C GLU A 173 -1.08 3.91 10.34
N LEU A 174 -0.96 3.02 9.36
CA LEU A 174 -0.60 3.37 7.98
C LEU A 174 -1.61 4.34 7.35
N GLN A 175 -2.91 4.12 7.58
CA GLN A 175 -3.97 5.01 7.10
C GLN A 175 -3.82 6.43 7.68
N GLU A 176 -3.57 6.57 8.99
CA GLU A 176 -3.35 7.88 9.62
C GLU A 176 -2.10 8.60 9.07
N TYR A 177 -1.01 7.85 8.84
CA TYR A 177 0.17 8.42 8.22
C TYR A 177 -0.08 8.88 6.78
N LEU A 178 -0.91 8.15 6.02
CA LEU A 178 -1.32 8.49 4.66
C LEU A 178 -2.18 9.75 4.63
N ASP A 179 -3.18 9.85 5.50
CA ASP A 179 -4.07 11.02 5.55
C ASP A 179 -3.29 12.31 5.89
N THR A 180 -2.33 12.21 6.82
CA THR A 180 -1.43 13.31 7.13
C THR A 180 -0.49 13.63 5.96
N TYR A 181 -0.04 12.62 5.20
CA TYR A 181 0.78 12.80 4.00
C TYR A 181 0.02 13.59 2.94
N ASN A 182 -1.20 13.16 2.62
CA ASN A 182 -2.05 13.80 1.61
C ASN A 182 -2.30 15.28 1.92
N SER A 183 -2.66 15.60 3.17
CA SER A 183 -2.85 16.99 3.60
C SER A 183 -1.57 17.85 3.43
N ARG A 184 -0.39 17.27 3.70
CA ARG A 184 0.89 17.97 3.51
C ARG A 184 1.26 18.11 2.04
N GLU A 185 0.94 17.12 1.22
CA GLU A 185 1.17 17.14 -0.22
C GLU A 185 0.37 18.27 -0.86
N GLU A 186 -0.94 18.33 -0.60
CA GLU A 186 -1.81 19.41 -1.07
C GLU A 186 -1.29 20.79 -0.66
N ALA A 187 -0.86 20.94 0.60
CA ALA A 187 -0.30 22.20 1.09
C ALA A 187 1.01 22.58 0.38
N ALA A 188 1.88 21.61 0.07
CA ALA A 188 3.13 21.84 -0.64
C ALA A 188 2.90 22.18 -2.12
N VAL A 189 2.00 21.46 -2.79
CA VAL A 189 1.60 21.71 -4.18
C VAL A 189 1.00 23.10 -4.33
N SER A 190 0.03 23.44 -3.46
CA SER A 190 -0.63 24.75 -3.46
C SER A 190 0.38 25.88 -3.23
N TRP A 191 1.31 25.70 -2.28
CA TRP A 191 2.32 26.72 -2.02
C TRP A 191 3.33 26.87 -3.15
N LEU A 192 3.78 25.77 -3.77
CA LEU A 192 4.64 25.82 -4.95
C LEU A 192 3.98 26.59 -6.09
N LYS A 193 2.70 26.33 -6.35
CA LYS A 193 1.92 27.05 -7.36
C LYS A 193 1.90 28.55 -7.05
N ASN A 194 1.54 28.93 -5.83
CA ASN A 194 1.53 30.34 -5.40
C ASN A 194 2.91 31.00 -5.54
N CYS A 195 3.99 30.27 -5.23
CA CYS A 195 5.35 30.78 -5.42
C CYS A 195 5.69 31.03 -6.90
N LYS A 196 5.30 30.13 -7.80
CA LYS A 196 5.50 30.29 -9.26
C LYS A 196 4.67 31.45 -9.83
N ASP A 197 3.45 31.62 -9.33
CA ASP A 197 2.54 32.69 -9.78
C ASP A 197 2.99 34.08 -9.28
N THR A 198 3.52 34.15 -8.05
CA THR A 198 3.96 35.41 -7.42
C THR A 198 5.39 35.79 -7.82
N PHE A 199 6.28 34.80 -7.96
CA PHE A 199 7.71 34.98 -8.25
C PHE A 199 8.12 34.09 -9.44
N PRO A 200 7.74 34.47 -10.68
CA PRO A 200 8.03 33.69 -11.87
C PRO A 200 9.53 33.71 -12.20
N ARG A 201 10.10 32.52 -12.51
CA ARG A 201 11.48 32.38 -12.98
C ARG A 201 11.58 32.84 -14.44
N CYS A 202 12.14 34.03 -14.71
CA CYS A 202 12.45 34.47 -16.07
C CYS A 202 13.60 33.62 -16.67
N PRO A 203 13.42 32.99 -17.85
CA PRO A 203 14.51 32.32 -18.52
C PRO A 203 15.43 33.39 -19.16
N GLY A 204 16.56 33.70 -18.52
CA GLY A 204 17.62 34.52 -19.12
C GLY A 204 18.24 35.64 -18.28
N ASP A 205 18.01 35.69 -16.97
CA ASP A 205 18.44 36.85 -16.17
C ASP A 205 19.95 36.81 -15.83
N SER A 206 20.77 37.18 -16.82
CA SER A 206 22.20 37.48 -16.70
C SER A 206 22.50 38.99 -16.76
N VAL A 207 21.48 39.86 -16.72
CA VAL A 207 21.67 41.31 -16.79
C VAL A 207 21.20 41.95 -15.50
N VAL A 208 22.12 42.00 -14.54
CA VAL A 208 21.96 42.72 -13.28
C VAL A 208 21.86 44.23 -13.55
N THR A 209 20.65 44.77 -13.53
CA THR A 209 20.43 46.19 -13.25
C THR A 209 19.77 46.31 -11.88
N CYS A 210 20.58 46.49 -10.84
CA CYS A 210 20.10 46.71 -9.48
C CYS A 210 19.30 48.02 -9.40
N GLN A 211 17.99 47.91 -9.16
CA GLN A 211 17.14 49.02 -8.73
C GLN A 211 16.85 48.92 -7.22
N PRO A 212 16.60 50.04 -6.51
CA PRO A 212 16.39 50.04 -5.05
C PRO A 212 15.17 49.23 -4.56
N GLY A 213 14.25 48.85 -5.44
CA GLY A 213 13.13 47.94 -5.14
C GLY A 213 13.49 46.46 -5.11
N ASP A 214 14.68 46.08 -5.61
CA ASP A 214 15.11 44.68 -5.76
C ASP A 214 15.41 43.98 -4.42
N SER A 215 15.52 44.72 -3.31
CA SER A 215 15.86 44.16 -2.00
C SER A 215 14.65 43.50 -1.33
N GLU A 216 13.52 44.19 -1.23
CA GLU A 216 12.33 43.69 -0.52
C GLU A 216 11.66 42.55 -1.28
N GLU A 217 11.55 42.65 -2.61
CA GLU A 217 10.97 41.59 -3.44
C GLU A 217 11.80 40.30 -3.38
N LYS A 218 13.13 40.39 -3.50
CA LYS A 218 14.03 39.24 -3.30
C LYS A 218 13.98 38.70 -1.87
N GLN A 219 13.80 39.58 -0.88
CA GLN A 219 13.60 39.14 0.50
C GLN A 219 12.30 38.35 0.68
N MET A 220 11.22 38.78 0.03
CA MET A 220 9.91 38.16 0.08
C MET A 220 9.90 36.82 -0.69
N GLU A 221 10.53 36.77 -1.86
CA GLU A 221 10.78 35.54 -2.62
C GLU A 221 11.55 34.52 -1.76
N SER A 222 12.63 34.96 -1.10
CA SER A 222 13.41 34.09 -0.23
C SER A 222 12.60 33.57 0.98
N LEU A 223 11.66 34.35 1.53
CA LEU A 223 10.75 33.87 2.58
C LEU A 223 9.78 32.82 2.05
N ALA A 224 9.21 33.05 0.87
CA ALA A 224 8.30 32.12 0.23
C ALA A 224 9.00 30.79 -0.11
N GLN A 225 10.22 30.84 -0.65
CA GLN A 225 11.06 29.66 -0.92
C GLN A 225 11.42 28.90 0.36
N LEU A 226 11.71 29.61 1.45
CA LEU A 226 12.06 28.99 2.73
C LEU A 226 10.85 28.28 3.35
N GLU A 227 9.66 28.89 3.26
CA GLU A 227 8.42 28.26 3.68
C GLU A 227 8.07 27.05 2.80
N LEU A 228 8.32 27.13 1.49
CA LEU A 228 8.20 25.98 0.58
C LEU A 228 9.11 24.83 1.02
N CYS A 229 10.36 25.12 1.38
CA CYS A 229 11.30 24.12 1.91
C CYS A 229 10.78 23.50 3.22
N GLN A 230 10.16 24.28 4.11
CA GLN A 230 9.58 23.76 5.35
C GLN A 230 8.42 22.81 5.08
N ARG A 231 7.52 23.15 4.15
CA ARG A 231 6.41 22.26 3.76
C ARG A 231 6.94 20.98 3.13
N LEU A 232 7.89 21.08 2.20
CA LEU A 232 8.48 19.92 1.55
C LEU A 232 9.25 19.02 2.54
N TYR A 233 9.96 19.60 3.51
CA TYR A 233 10.59 18.86 4.61
C TYR A 233 9.57 18.08 5.45
N LYS A 234 8.46 18.71 5.84
CA LYS A 234 7.40 18.01 6.58
C LYS A 234 6.78 16.88 5.77
N LEU A 235 6.66 17.03 4.45
CA LEU A 235 6.20 15.98 3.56
C LEU A 235 7.19 14.81 3.49
N HIS A 236 8.49 15.09 3.30
CA HIS A 236 9.56 14.08 3.34
C HIS A 236 9.56 13.29 4.65
N PHE A 237 9.45 14.00 5.77
CA PHE A 237 9.38 13.37 7.08
C PHE A 237 8.13 12.50 7.24
N GLN A 238 6.98 12.94 6.70
CA GLN A 238 5.75 12.14 6.76
C GLN A 238 5.86 10.84 5.95
N LEU A 239 6.44 10.91 4.76
CA LEU A 239 6.66 9.72 3.93
C LEU A 239 7.63 8.73 4.60
N LEU A 240 8.63 9.24 5.35
CA LEU A 240 9.51 8.39 6.16
C LEU A 240 8.73 7.65 7.26
N LEU A 241 7.81 8.32 7.98
CA LEU A 241 6.99 7.68 9.00
C LEU A 241 6.09 6.59 8.40
N LEU A 242 5.43 6.89 7.28
CA LEU A 242 4.62 5.93 6.53
C LEU A 242 5.44 4.68 6.16
N PHE A 243 6.64 4.89 5.61
CA PHE A 243 7.54 3.80 5.22
C PHE A 243 8.04 2.99 6.44
N GLN A 244 8.36 3.64 7.56
CA GLN A 244 8.78 2.96 8.79
C GLN A 244 7.68 2.10 9.40
N SER A 245 6.43 2.58 9.38
CA SER A 245 5.28 1.79 9.81
C SER A 245 5.06 0.57 8.91
N TYR A 246 5.23 0.71 7.59
CA TYR A 246 5.16 -0.44 6.69
C TYR A 246 6.29 -1.45 6.92
N CYS A 247 7.52 -0.98 7.16
CA CYS A 247 8.62 -1.85 7.55
C CYS A 247 8.31 -2.61 8.85
N SER A 248 7.65 -1.96 9.81
CA SER A 248 7.24 -2.59 11.06
C SER A 248 6.21 -3.69 10.83
N LEU A 249 5.24 -3.48 9.92
CA LEU A 249 4.29 -4.50 9.49
C LEU A 249 4.99 -5.71 8.84
N ILE A 250 5.95 -5.47 7.94
CA ILE A 250 6.79 -6.55 7.37
C ILE A 250 7.53 -7.32 8.47
N CYS A 251 8.11 -6.62 9.45
CA CYS A 251 8.83 -7.23 10.55
C CYS A 251 7.95 -8.12 11.43
N GLN A 252 6.66 -7.81 11.59
CA GLN A 252 5.72 -8.68 12.32
C GLN A 252 5.59 -10.06 11.67
N VAL A 253 5.53 -10.10 10.34
CA VAL A 253 5.48 -11.36 9.58
C VAL A 253 6.85 -12.04 9.56
N HIS A 254 7.94 -11.27 9.44
CA HIS A 254 9.28 -11.84 9.51
C HIS A 254 9.58 -12.50 10.86
N ALA A 255 9.05 -11.96 11.96
CA ALA A 255 9.22 -12.54 13.29
C ALA A 255 8.69 -13.98 13.35
N ILE A 256 7.52 -14.26 12.74
CA ILE A 256 6.98 -15.61 12.70
C ILE A 256 7.73 -16.50 11.69
N SER A 257 8.32 -15.94 10.62
CA SER A 257 9.08 -16.71 9.61
C SER A 257 10.31 -17.46 10.17
N SER A 258 10.71 -17.15 11.40
CA SER A 258 11.78 -17.85 12.14
C SER A 258 11.31 -19.12 12.86
N VAL A 259 10.01 -19.37 12.89
CA VAL A 259 9.38 -20.54 13.51
C VAL A 259 9.65 -21.79 12.63
N PRO A 260 10.26 -22.86 13.19
CA PRO A 260 10.68 -24.02 12.40
C PRO A 260 9.51 -24.84 11.83
N GLU A 261 8.30 -24.71 12.38
CA GLU A 261 7.08 -25.33 11.86
C GLU A 261 6.58 -24.67 10.57
N LEU A 262 7.10 -23.50 10.18
CA LEU A 262 6.72 -22.82 8.95
C LEU A 262 7.56 -23.28 7.75
N LEU A 263 6.88 -23.64 6.66
CA LEU A 263 7.46 -23.87 5.35
C LEU A 263 7.78 -22.53 4.68
N ASN A 264 9.07 -22.31 4.41
CA ASN A 264 9.54 -21.10 3.72
C ASN A 264 9.71 -21.35 2.22
N MET A 265 8.77 -20.84 1.41
CA MET A 265 8.79 -20.93 -0.06
C MET A 265 9.48 -19.75 -0.75
N SER A 266 10.18 -18.88 -0.01
CA SER A 266 10.79 -17.67 -0.56
C SER A 266 11.77 -17.96 -1.70
N ARG A 267 12.56 -19.03 -1.61
CA ARG A 267 13.52 -19.39 -2.68
C ARG A 267 12.78 -19.77 -3.97
N GLU A 268 11.86 -20.73 -3.86
CA GLU A 268 11.10 -21.26 -4.99
C GLU A 268 10.31 -20.16 -5.71
N LEU A 269 9.63 -19.29 -4.94
CA LEU A 269 8.89 -18.17 -5.53
C LEU A 269 9.80 -17.09 -6.14
N ASN A 270 10.99 -16.84 -5.59
CA ASN A 270 11.95 -15.92 -6.22
C ASN A 270 12.50 -16.50 -7.54
N ASP A 271 12.84 -17.79 -7.57
CA ASP A 271 13.31 -18.46 -8.79
C ASP A 271 12.22 -18.45 -9.88
N LEU A 272 10.96 -18.68 -9.48
CA LEU A 272 9.80 -18.55 -10.35
C LEU A 272 9.62 -17.11 -10.84
N ARG A 273 9.70 -16.10 -9.97
CA ARG A 273 9.60 -14.67 -10.34
C ARG A 273 10.63 -14.29 -11.40
N ILE A 274 11.90 -14.68 -11.22
CA ILE A 274 12.98 -14.39 -12.18
C ILE A 274 12.69 -15.05 -13.53
N SER A 275 12.24 -16.30 -13.51
CA SER A 275 11.89 -17.04 -14.73
C SER A 275 10.71 -16.41 -15.48
N LEU A 276 9.69 -15.98 -14.74
CA LEU A 276 8.51 -15.29 -15.29
C LEU A 276 8.85 -13.90 -15.85
N GLN A 277 9.68 -13.11 -15.17
CA GLN A 277 10.16 -11.82 -15.68
C GLN A 277 10.96 -11.98 -16.98
N THR A 278 11.80 -13.02 -17.05
CA THR A 278 12.52 -13.36 -18.29
C THR A 278 11.54 -13.71 -19.42
N ALA A 279 10.50 -14.48 -19.11
CA ALA A 279 9.48 -14.83 -20.09
C ALA A 279 8.63 -13.62 -20.53
N GLU A 280 8.25 -12.73 -19.61
CA GLU A 280 7.50 -11.50 -19.89
C GLU A 280 8.28 -10.58 -20.83
N THR A 281 9.57 -10.36 -20.57
CA THR A 281 10.44 -9.59 -21.47
C THR A 281 10.56 -10.23 -22.85
N ALA A 282 10.67 -11.57 -22.93
CA ALA A 282 10.70 -12.29 -24.20
C ALA A 282 9.38 -12.14 -24.98
N VAL A 283 8.22 -12.22 -24.31
CA VAL A 283 6.90 -11.97 -24.92
C VAL A 283 6.80 -10.55 -25.45
N ALA A 284 7.32 -9.56 -24.71
CA ALA A 284 7.34 -8.16 -25.15
C ALA A 284 8.29 -7.90 -26.33
N THR A 285 9.37 -8.66 -26.48
CA THR A 285 10.27 -8.54 -27.65
C THR A 285 9.76 -9.29 -28.89
N ASP A 286 8.94 -10.33 -28.71
CA ASP A 286 8.36 -11.16 -29.78
C ASP A 286 7.07 -10.58 -30.40
N LEU A 287 6.82 -9.27 -30.25
CA LEU A 287 5.66 -8.56 -30.81
C LEU A 287 5.53 -8.71 -32.34
N ASP A 288 6.60 -9.10 -33.06
CA ASP A 288 6.61 -9.34 -34.50
C ASP A 288 6.26 -10.80 -34.91
N GLN A 289 6.16 -11.75 -33.98
CA GLN A 289 5.78 -13.16 -34.25
C GLN A 289 4.33 -13.51 -33.81
N LEU A 290 3.41 -12.55 -33.96
CA LEU A 290 1.98 -12.61 -33.62
C LEU A 290 1.15 -13.79 -34.20
N ALA A 291 1.74 -14.71 -34.98
CA ALA A 291 0.99 -15.67 -35.79
C ALA A 291 1.08 -17.15 -35.38
N ALA A 292 1.94 -17.55 -34.43
CA ALA A 292 2.28 -18.98 -34.27
C ALA A 292 1.83 -19.68 -32.98
N ILE A 293 1.36 -18.97 -31.95
CA ILE A 293 0.84 -19.61 -30.74
C ILE A 293 -0.65 -19.34 -30.66
N VAL A 294 -1.43 -20.32 -31.10
CA VAL A 294 -2.88 -20.37 -30.85
C VAL A 294 -3.06 -20.41 -29.34
N VAL A 295 -3.44 -19.28 -28.74
CA VAL A 295 -3.89 -19.26 -27.36
C VAL A 295 -5.29 -19.89 -27.35
N PRO A 296 -5.53 -20.96 -26.57
CA PRO A 296 -6.83 -21.59 -26.51
C PRO A 296 -7.85 -20.63 -25.88
N SER A 297 -9.05 -20.56 -26.47
CA SER A 297 -10.19 -19.95 -25.79
C SER A 297 -10.65 -20.89 -24.68
N PHE A 298 -10.60 -20.42 -23.44
CA PHE A 298 -10.96 -21.23 -22.29
C PHE A 298 -12.48 -21.20 -22.09
N PRO A 299 -13.12 -22.35 -21.76
CA PRO A 299 -14.57 -22.41 -21.59
C PRO A 299 -15.06 -21.69 -20.33
N ASN A 300 -14.22 -21.65 -19.28
CA ASN A 300 -14.50 -20.94 -18.03
C ASN A 300 -13.19 -20.59 -17.31
N THR A 301 -13.28 -19.76 -16.28
CA THR A 301 -12.14 -19.28 -15.49
C THR A 301 -11.39 -20.42 -14.78
N GLU A 302 -12.09 -21.45 -14.31
CA GLU A 302 -11.45 -22.59 -13.65
C GLU A 302 -10.54 -23.38 -14.60
N ALA A 303 -11.00 -23.64 -15.83
CA ALA A 303 -10.20 -24.29 -16.87
C ALA A 303 -8.96 -23.46 -17.25
N ALA A 304 -9.08 -22.13 -17.27
CA ALA A 304 -7.95 -21.23 -17.50
C ALA A 304 -6.92 -21.33 -16.36
N VAL A 305 -7.36 -21.32 -15.09
CA VAL A 305 -6.47 -21.47 -13.94
C VAL A 305 -5.72 -22.81 -13.99
N GLN A 306 -6.41 -23.91 -14.32
CA GLN A 306 -5.78 -25.22 -14.45
C GLN A 306 -4.72 -25.27 -15.57
N ALA A 307 -5.03 -24.69 -16.73
CA ALA A 307 -4.09 -24.61 -17.84
C ALA A 307 -2.84 -23.77 -17.50
N ILE A 308 -3.03 -22.66 -16.77
CA ILE A 308 -1.92 -21.82 -16.28
C ILE A 308 -1.03 -22.62 -15.33
N LEU A 309 -1.63 -23.33 -14.36
CA LEU A 309 -0.86 -24.15 -13.41
C LEU A 309 -0.09 -25.27 -14.10
N GLU A 310 -0.67 -25.89 -15.12
CA GLU A 310 0.02 -26.90 -15.93
C GLU A 310 1.22 -26.29 -16.66
N CYS A 311 1.08 -25.10 -17.26
CA CYS A 311 2.21 -24.38 -17.85
C CYS A 311 3.30 -24.08 -16.82
N LEU A 312 2.95 -23.61 -15.62
CA LEU A 312 3.91 -23.34 -14.55
C LEU A 312 4.65 -24.62 -14.11
N ARG A 313 3.92 -25.73 -13.96
CA ARG A 313 4.47 -27.05 -13.61
C ARG A 313 5.43 -27.58 -14.68
N ASN A 314 5.13 -27.33 -15.95
CA ASN A 314 5.93 -27.78 -17.09
C ASN A 314 7.05 -26.78 -17.48
N HIS A 315 7.26 -25.72 -16.69
CA HIS A 315 8.21 -24.63 -16.97
C HIS A 315 7.96 -23.90 -18.31
N GLU A 316 6.72 -23.89 -18.79
CA GLU A 316 6.29 -23.20 -20.01
C GLU A 316 5.90 -21.73 -19.71
N PHE A 317 6.82 -20.98 -19.11
CA PHE A 317 6.56 -19.63 -18.57
C PHE A 317 6.03 -18.63 -19.61
N THR A 318 6.55 -18.66 -20.84
CA THR A 318 6.08 -17.81 -21.94
C THR A 318 4.61 -18.09 -22.29
N LYS A 319 4.16 -19.35 -22.19
CA LYS A 319 2.74 -19.70 -22.40
C LYS A 319 1.89 -19.18 -21.24
N ALA A 320 2.35 -19.36 -19.99
CA ALA A 320 1.64 -18.89 -18.81
C ALA A 320 1.41 -17.36 -18.85
N VAL A 321 2.42 -16.58 -19.23
CA VAL A 321 2.29 -15.12 -19.39
C VAL A 321 1.25 -14.78 -20.47
N ARG A 322 1.30 -15.44 -21.64
CA ARG A 322 0.30 -15.21 -22.70
C ARG A 322 -1.12 -15.62 -22.30
N TYR A 323 -1.26 -16.68 -21.50
CA TYR A 323 -2.57 -17.11 -20.99
C TYR A 323 -3.18 -16.04 -20.08
N ILE A 324 -2.40 -15.41 -19.20
CA ILE A 324 -2.88 -14.27 -18.41
C ILE A 324 -3.34 -13.12 -19.30
N GLN A 325 -2.53 -12.75 -20.29
CA GLN A 325 -2.87 -11.66 -21.23
C GLN A 325 -4.20 -11.93 -21.94
N GLU A 326 -4.40 -13.14 -22.46
CA GLU A 326 -5.66 -13.53 -23.12
C GLU A 326 -6.84 -13.60 -22.13
N CYS A 327 -6.62 -14.14 -20.93
CA CYS A 327 -7.66 -14.22 -19.92
C CYS A 327 -8.12 -12.83 -19.47
N ARG A 328 -7.24 -11.82 -19.45
CA ARG A 328 -7.60 -10.41 -19.17
C ARG A 328 -8.43 -9.79 -20.29
N ILE A 329 -8.28 -10.26 -21.53
CA ILE A 329 -9.13 -9.85 -22.67
C ILE A 329 -10.50 -10.53 -22.56
N GLN A 330 -10.51 -11.83 -22.25
CA GLN A 330 -11.74 -12.63 -22.15
C GLN A 330 -12.59 -12.26 -20.92
N TRP A 331 -11.94 -11.93 -19.80
CA TRP A 331 -12.57 -11.55 -18.53
C TRP A 331 -11.91 -10.28 -17.95
N PRO A 332 -12.20 -9.10 -18.51
CA PRO A 332 -11.60 -7.85 -18.06
C PRO A 332 -11.96 -7.55 -16.61
N ASN A 333 -10.96 -7.17 -15.81
CA ASN A 333 -11.08 -6.92 -14.37
C ASN A 333 -11.65 -8.12 -13.59
N GLY A 334 -11.51 -9.32 -14.14
CA GLY A 334 -11.86 -10.57 -13.48
C GLY A 334 -10.73 -11.10 -12.60
N LEU A 335 -10.73 -12.41 -12.39
CA LEU A 335 -9.75 -13.12 -11.56
C LEU A 335 -8.28 -12.88 -11.94
N PHE A 336 -7.99 -12.54 -13.19
CA PHE A 336 -6.62 -12.35 -13.67
C PHE A 336 -6.13 -10.89 -13.60
N GLY A 337 -6.93 -10.01 -13.00
CA GLY A 337 -6.61 -8.59 -12.83
C GLY A 337 -6.87 -7.75 -14.09
N SER A 338 -6.49 -6.49 -14.01
CA SER A 338 -6.52 -5.55 -15.15
C SER A 338 -5.19 -5.53 -15.93
N SER A 339 -5.16 -4.80 -17.05
CA SER A 339 -3.91 -4.58 -17.80
C SER A 339 -2.87 -3.71 -17.05
N ALA A 340 -3.25 -3.05 -15.96
CA ALA A 340 -2.34 -2.25 -15.14
C ALA A 340 -1.56 -3.09 -14.13
N GLU A 341 -2.00 -4.33 -13.86
CA GLU A 341 -1.36 -5.23 -12.91
C GLU A 341 -0.27 -6.07 -13.57
N SER A 342 0.79 -6.38 -12.82
CA SER A 342 1.87 -7.25 -13.31
C SER A 342 1.37 -8.68 -13.53
N GLU A 343 1.55 -9.20 -14.74
CA GLU A 343 1.28 -10.61 -15.09
C GLU A 343 2.09 -11.55 -14.20
N VAL A 344 3.36 -11.22 -13.94
CA VAL A 344 4.24 -11.99 -13.04
C VAL A 344 3.61 -12.10 -11.65
N GLN A 345 3.13 -10.99 -11.08
CA GLN A 345 2.54 -11.01 -9.73
C GLN A 345 1.25 -11.84 -9.69
N THR A 346 0.39 -11.73 -10.71
CA THR A 346 -0.81 -12.57 -10.84
C THR A 346 -0.45 -14.05 -10.87
N LEU A 347 0.56 -14.45 -11.65
CA LEU A 347 1.02 -15.83 -11.74
C LEU A 347 1.61 -16.36 -10.43
N LEU A 348 2.39 -15.55 -9.73
CA LEU A 348 2.93 -15.90 -8.41
C LEU A 348 1.80 -16.12 -7.40
N ASN A 349 0.75 -15.28 -7.42
CA ASN A 349 -0.42 -15.43 -6.56
C ASN A 349 -1.15 -16.75 -6.84
N VAL A 350 -1.42 -17.08 -8.11
CA VAL A 350 -2.05 -18.36 -8.51
C VAL A 350 -1.22 -19.54 -8.03
N TYR A 351 0.09 -19.49 -8.28
CA TYR A 351 1.02 -20.56 -7.92
C TYR A 351 1.09 -20.78 -6.40
N PHE A 352 1.33 -19.72 -5.64
CA PHE A 352 1.46 -19.81 -4.18
C PHE A 352 0.21 -20.42 -3.57
N ARG A 353 -0.97 -19.93 -3.96
CA ARG A 353 -2.25 -20.41 -3.43
C ARG A 353 -2.52 -21.88 -3.74
N HIS A 354 -2.16 -22.32 -4.94
CA HIS A 354 -2.25 -23.74 -5.30
C HIS A 354 -1.37 -24.59 -4.38
N GLN A 355 -0.16 -24.14 -4.07
CA GLN A 355 0.77 -24.88 -3.22
C GLN A 355 0.36 -24.89 -1.74
N THR A 356 -0.30 -23.84 -1.27
CA THR A 356 -0.76 -23.75 0.12
C THR A 356 -2.15 -24.34 0.36
N LEU A 357 -2.80 -24.89 -0.67
CA LEU A 357 -4.17 -25.40 -0.51
C LEU A 357 -4.21 -26.57 0.48
N GLY A 358 -4.96 -26.40 1.58
CA GLY A 358 -5.08 -27.41 2.63
C GLY A 358 -3.80 -27.64 3.45
N GLN A 359 -2.84 -26.72 3.37
CA GLN A 359 -1.62 -26.74 4.17
C GLN A 359 -1.53 -25.47 5.02
N THR A 360 -1.27 -25.66 6.31
CA THR A 360 -0.94 -24.56 7.22
C THR A 360 0.55 -24.29 7.24
N GLY A 361 0.89 -23.04 7.57
CA GLY A 361 2.24 -22.68 7.93
C GLY A 361 3.14 -22.40 6.74
N THR A 362 2.63 -21.84 5.64
CA THR A 362 3.47 -21.51 4.48
C THR A 362 3.65 -20.01 4.33
N ILE A 363 4.90 -19.59 4.15
CA ILE A 363 5.29 -18.18 4.00
C ILE A 363 6.33 -18.02 2.90
N ALA A 364 6.24 -16.93 2.15
CA ALA A 364 7.30 -16.52 1.24
C ALA A 364 7.50 -15.01 1.21
N LEU A 365 8.78 -14.62 1.12
CA LEU A 365 9.25 -13.26 0.94
C LEU A 365 9.94 -13.18 -0.43
N VAL A 366 9.34 -12.44 -1.36
CA VAL A 366 9.77 -12.39 -2.76
C VAL A 366 10.18 -10.96 -3.13
N GLY A 367 11.35 -10.79 -3.74
CA GLY A 367 11.87 -9.47 -4.13
C GLY A 367 13.14 -9.07 -3.39
N SER A 368 13.42 -7.76 -3.37
CA SER A 368 14.67 -7.21 -2.85
C SER A 368 14.95 -7.62 -1.40
N ARG A 369 16.18 -8.09 -1.16
CA ARG A 369 16.74 -8.34 0.17
C ARG A 369 17.39 -7.12 0.80
N GLN A 370 17.09 -5.92 0.29
CA GLN A 370 17.62 -4.70 0.86
C GLN A 370 17.21 -4.57 2.33
N ASP A 371 18.16 -4.16 3.15
CA ASP A 371 17.90 -3.87 4.55
C ASP A 371 17.09 -2.57 4.65
N LEU A 372 15.77 -2.73 4.79
CA LEU A 372 14.83 -1.61 4.93
C LEU A 372 15.17 -0.71 6.13
N SER A 373 15.80 -1.26 7.18
CA SER A 373 16.25 -0.50 8.34
C SER A 373 17.42 0.44 7.98
N LEU A 374 18.36 -0.03 7.17
CA LEU A 374 19.47 0.78 6.68
C LEU A 374 18.97 1.94 5.81
N ILE A 375 17.96 1.69 4.99
CA ILE A 375 17.31 2.72 4.17
C ILE A 375 16.64 3.77 5.08
N CYS A 376 15.82 3.34 6.04
CA CYS A 376 15.16 4.23 6.98
C CYS A 376 16.18 5.10 7.73
N SER A 377 17.31 4.52 8.14
CA SER A 377 18.40 5.22 8.82
C SER A 377 19.02 6.32 7.95
N LYS A 378 19.29 6.02 6.67
CA LYS A 378 19.82 7.00 5.71
C LYS A 378 18.82 8.12 5.40
N LEU A 379 17.54 7.79 5.26
CA LEU A 379 16.48 8.78 5.05
C LEU A 379 16.31 9.70 6.27
N LEU A 380 16.44 9.15 7.48
CA LEU A 380 16.42 9.93 8.72
C LEU A 380 17.61 10.89 8.80
N GLU A 381 18.82 10.44 8.43
CA GLU A 381 20.01 11.28 8.35
C GLU A 381 19.83 12.43 7.37
N LEU A 382 19.37 12.15 6.13
CA LEU A 382 19.09 13.17 5.12
C LEU A 382 18.02 14.17 5.57
N ASN A 383 16.96 13.69 6.24
CA ASN A 383 15.96 14.58 6.85
C ASN A 383 16.59 15.50 7.91
N GLY A 384 17.51 14.97 8.73
CA GLY A 384 18.29 15.76 9.68
C GLY A 384 19.12 16.86 9.01
N GLU A 385 19.86 16.52 7.94
CA GLU A 385 20.64 17.48 7.16
C GLU A 385 19.77 18.60 6.57
N ILE A 386 18.62 18.24 5.97
CA ILE A 386 17.68 19.20 5.38
C ILE A 386 17.15 20.15 6.45
N ARG A 387 16.71 19.62 7.60
CA ARG A 387 16.23 20.42 8.73
C ARG A 387 17.27 21.45 9.18
N ASP A 388 18.54 21.03 9.27
CA ASP A 388 19.62 21.90 9.69
C ASP A 388 19.96 22.97 8.63
N MET A 389 19.82 22.65 7.34
CA MET A 389 19.93 23.63 6.26
C MET A 389 18.81 24.67 6.32
N ILE A 390 17.56 24.26 6.53
CA ILE A 390 16.40 25.16 6.70
C ILE A 390 16.64 26.09 7.90
N ARG A 391 17.04 25.54 9.05
CA ARG A 391 17.32 26.32 10.26
C ARG A 391 18.43 27.35 10.04
N ARG A 392 19.51 26.96 9.35
CA ARG A 392 20.59 27.88 8.99
C ARG A 392 20.09 28.99 8.06
N ALA A 393 19.29 28.66 7.04
CA ALA A 393 18.70 29.63 6.13
C ALA A 393 17.78 30.63 6.86
N GLN A 394 17.05 30.20 7.89
CA GLN A 394 16.31 31.08 8.80
C GLN A 394 17.26 31.98 9.62
N GLY A 395 18.28 31.40 10.25
CA GLY A 395 19.19 32.12 11.16
C GLY A 395 20.09 33.18 10.51
N TYR A 396 20.58 32.94 9.28
CA TYR A 396 21.39 33.94 8.56
C TYR A 396 20.63 35.25 8.34
N ARG A 397 19.29 35.18 8.22
CA ARG A 397 18.46 36.35 7.97
C ARG A 397 18.18 37.16 9.22
N VAL A 398 18.01 36.50 10.38
CA VAL A 398 17.94 37.19 11.67
C VAL A 398 19.20 38.02 11.90
N VAL A 399 20.39 37.53 11.54
CA VAL A 399 21.62 38.35 11.68
C VAL A 399 21.63 39.56 10.73
N THR A 400 21.03 39.46 9.54
CA THR A 400 20.97 40.58 8.57
C THR A 400 19.98 41.67 8.98
N THR A 401 18.93 41.34 9.74
CA THR A 401 17.93 42.33 10.21
C THR A 401 18.41 43.17 11.39
N TYR A 402 19.46 42.74 12.09
CA TYR A 402 20.00 43.40 13.29
C TYR A 402 21.35 44.07 13.08
N LEU A 403 21.87 44.11 11.84
CA LEU A 403 23.00 44.97 11.50
C LEU A 403 22.49 46.42 11.43
N PRO A 404 22.90 47.34 12.33
CA PRO A 404 22.52 48.73 12.22
C PRO A 404 23.17 49.33 10.99
N ASP A 405 22.39 50.06 10.19
CA ASP A 405 22.86 50.87 9.07
C ASP A 405 24.07 51.71 9.50
N SER A 406 25.27 51.27 9.11
CA SER A 406 26.52 51.98 9.40
C SER A 406 26.72 53.18 8.46
N SER A 407 25.68 53.64 7.77
CA SER A 407 25.70 54.79 6.86
C SER A 407 25.24 56.11 7.51
N ALA A 408 24.76 56.10 8.75
CA ALA A 408 24.43 57.31 9.49
C ALA A 408 25.59 57.79 10.38
N SER A 409 26.75 58.09 9.79
CA SER A 409 27.84 58.82 10.48
C SER A 409 28.67 59.61 9.48
N GLY A 410 28.03 60.60 8.83
CA GLY A 410 28.68 61.67 8.10
C GLY A 410 28.36 62.99 8.78
N THR A 411 29.01 63.26 9.91
CA THR A 411 28.98 64.55 10.61
C THR A 411 29.45 65.67 9.70
N SER A 412 28.58 66.66 9.50
CA SER A 412 28.94 68.01 9.08
C SER A 412 29.89 68.64 10.10
N LEU A 413 31.05 69.11 9.64
CA LEU A 413 31.82 70.20 10.23
C LEU A 413 32.64 70.89 9.14
#